data_AF-A0A927N995-F1
#
_entry.id   AF-A0A927N995-F1
#
_cell.length_a   1.000
_cell.length_b   1.000
_cell.length_c   1.000
_cell.angle_alpha   90.00
_cell.angle_beta   90.00
_cell.angle_gamma   90.00
#
_symmetry.space_group_name_H-M   'P 1'
#
loop_
_entity.id
_entity.type
_entity.pdbx_description
1 polymer ?
#
loop_
_entity_poly.entity_id
_entity_poly.type
_entity_poly.pdbx_seq_one_letter_code
_entity_poly.pdbx_strand_id
1 'polypeptide(L)'
;MLVVKSKNIFKEYKTVPNIKSAIKRVETNKKKNAENRPILTAVKNSIKTINSYIDTNNIEDAEKYLPTLMSVLDSAVAKGIIHRNNASNKISAISQRISDVKNGKKVVEIKKDNKTIAAEKAKAAKLAREEAKKAKAEVVEEKAE
;
A
#
# COMPACT_ATOMS: atom_id res chain seq x y z
N MET A 1 22.75 27.59 41.63
CA MET A 1 23.41 28.10 40.40
C MET A 1 23.83 26.89 39.57
N LEU A 2 23.46 26.88 38.28
CA LEU A 2 23.79 25.91 37.22
C LEU A 2 23.15 24.52 37.28
N VAL A 3 21.87 24.48 36.87
CA VAL A 3 21.26 23.35 36.18
C VAL A 3 21.99 23.17 34.84
N VAL A 4 22.99 22.28 34.79
CA VAL A 4 23.56 21.83 33.51
C VAL A 4 22.52 20.90 32.88
N LYS A 5 21.52 21.51 32.25
CA LYS A 5 20.73 20.88 31.18
C LYS A 5 21.76 20.34 30.18
N SER A 6 22.06 19.05 30.27
CA SER A 6 22.63 18.27 29.18
C SER A 6 21.63 18.31 28.03
N LYS A 7 21.62 19.44 27.32
CA LYS A 7 20.99 19.57 26.02
C LYS A 7 21.82 18.67 25.12
N ASN A 8 21.31 17.47 24.83
CA ASN A 8 21.60 16.67 23.65
C ASN A 8 22.69 17.28 22.77
N ILE A 9 23.95 16.99 23.09
CA ILE A 9 25.13 17.45 22.36
C ILE A 9 25.29 16.68 21.03
N PHE A 10 24.47 15.66 20.80
CA PHE A 10 24.26 15.05 19.49
C PHE A 10 23.33 15.90 18.61
N LYS A 11 23.63 17.20 18.51
CA LYS A 11 23.03 18.08 17.52
C LYS A 11 23.55 17.63 16.16
N GLU A 12 22.69 16.94 15.42
CA GLU A 12 22.80 16.56 14.00
C GLU A 12 23.90 17.35 13.26
N TYR A 13 25.09 16.76 13.10
CA TYR A 13 25.98 17.14 12.02
C TYR A 13 25.28 16.71 10.73
N LYS A 14 24.41 17.59 10.25
CA LYS A 14 23.75 17.52 8.95
C LYS A 14 24.87 17.16 7.96
N THR A 15 24.78 15.99 7.35
CA THR A 15 25.66 15.51 6.27
C THR A 15 25.43 16.35 5.01
N VAL A 16 25.67 17.66 5.12
CA VAL A 16 25.67 18.58 4.01
C VAL A 16 27.02 18.47 3.34
N PRO A 17 27.07 18.27 2.01
CA PRO A 17 28.33 18.34 1.31
C PRO A 17 28.94 19.73 1.47
N ASN A 18 30.25 19.83 1.68
CA ASN A 18 30.92 21.13 1.79
C ASN A 18 31.27 21.71 0.40
N ILE A 19 31.42 20.85 -0.61
CA ILE A 19 31.77 21.24 -1.97
C ILE A 19 30.53 21.77 -2.70
N LYS A 20 30.64 22.96 -3.31
CA LYS A 20 29.55 23.65 -4.04
C LYS A 20 28.81 22.74 -5.04
N SER A 21 29.56 21.94 -5.80
CA SER A 21 29.00 21.00 -6.77
C SER A 21 28.12 19.93 -6.10
N ALA A 22 28.53 19.42 -4.94
CA ALA A 22 27.81 18.39 -4.22
C ALA A 22 26.57 18.95 -3.52
N ILE A 23 26.62 20.17 -2.97
CA ILE A 23 25.43 20.88 -2.45
C ILE A 23 24.36 20.97 -3.54
N LYS A 24 24.75 21.44 -4.73
CA LYS A 24 23.85 21.53 -5.90
C LYS A 24 23.27 20.17 -6.28
N ARG A 25 24.08 19.10 -6.27
CA ARG A 25 23.59 17.74 -6.57
C ARG A 25 22.52 17.30 -5.56
N VAL A 26 22.75 17.50 -4.27
CA VAL A 26 21.78 17.16 -3.22
C VAL A 26 20.47 17.91 -3.41
N GLU A 27 20.51 19.21 -3.71
CA GLU A 27 19.31 20.01 -3.98
C GLU A 27 18.55 19.53 -5.21
N THR A 28 19.24 19.31 -6.33
CA THR A 28 18.61 18.82 -7.56
C THR A 28 18.01 17.41 -7.39
N ASN A 29 18.69 16.53 -6.65
CA ASN A 29 18.19 15.18 -6.37
C ASN A 29 16.97 15.21 -5.46
N LYS A 30 16.93 16.10 -4.45
CA LYS A 30 15.75 16.27 -3.59
C LYS A 30 14.53 16.71 -4.39
N LYS A 31 14.68 17.69 -5.28
CA LYS A 31 13.60 18.16 -6.17
C LYS A 31 13.09 17.04 -7.07
N LYS A 32 13.99 16.37 -7.79
CA LYS A 32 13.64 15.23 -8.66
C LYS A 32 12.99 14.07 -7.89
N ASN A 33 13.46 13.77 -6.68
CA ASN A 33 12.88 12.71 -5.86
C ASN A 33 11.45 13.07 -5.43
N ALA A 34 11.20 14.33 -5.04
CA ALA A 34 9.86 14.79 -4.67
C ALA A 34 8.86 14.62 -5.84
N GLU A 35 9.30 14.87 -7.07
CA GLU A 35 8.48 14.69 -8.30
C GLU A 35 8.30 13.20 -8.67
N ASN A 36 9.37 12.41 -8.59
CA ASN A 36 9.35 11.00 -9.03
C ASN A 36 8.65 10.08 -8.03
N ARG A 37 8.73 10.38 -6.73
CA ARG A 37 8.15 9.57 -5.65
C ARG A 37 6.65 9.30 -5.82
N PRO A 38 5.77 10.30 -6.06
CA PRO A 38 4.33 10.05 -6.22
C PRO A 38 4.04 9.18 -7.46
N ILE A 39 4.75 9.38 -8.56
CA ILE A 39 4.56 8.61 -9.80
C ILE A 39 5.00 7.16 -9.62
N LEU A 40 6.16 6.93 -9.00
CA LEU A 40 6.61 5.58 -8.65
C LEU A 40 5.67 4.89 -7.66
N THR A 41 5.08 5.66 -6.73
CA THR A 41 4.10 5.14 -5.77
C THR A 41 2.79 4.76 -6.46
N ALA A 42 2.31 5.58 -7.42
CA ALA A 42 1.14 5.26 -8.22
C ALA A 42 1.33 3.95 -9.00
N VAL A 43 2.48 3.78 -9.69
CA VAL A 43 2.83 2.53 -10.38
C VAL A 43 2.82 1.34 -9.42
N LYS A 44 3.43 1.46 -8.24
CA LYS A 44 3.45 0.39 -7.23
C LYS A 44 2.05 0.04 -6.73
N ASN A 45 1.21 1.06 -6.52
CA ASN A 45 -0.16 0.86 -6.06
C ASN A 45 -1.00 0.16 -7.12
N SER A 46 -0.93 0.57 -8.39
CA SER A 46 -1.65 -0.11 -9.49
C SER A 46 -1.26 -1.57 -9.62
N ILE A 47 0.04 -1.89 -9.50
CA ILE A 47 0.53 -3.28 -9.50
C ILE A 47 -0.03 -4.06 -8.29
N LYS A 48 -0.05 -3.44 -7.11
CA LYS A 48 -0.59 -4.05 -5.89
C LYS A 48 -2.07 -4.36 -6.02
N THR A 49 -2.85 -3.46 -6.61
CA THR A 49 -4.28 -3.64 -6.84
C THR A 49 -4.55 -4.85 -7.74
N ILE A 50 -3.84 -4.99 -8.87
CA ILE A 50 -4.00 -6.16 -9.75
C ILE A 50 -3.59 -7.45 -9.06
N ASN A 51 -2.44 -7.46 -8.36
CA ASN A 51 -2.02 -8.66 -7.64
C ASN A 51 -3.06 -9.07 -6.59
N SER A 52 -3.69 -8.10 -5.91
CA SER A 52 -4.78 -8.40 -4.98
C SER A 52 -5.97 -9.07 -5.66
N TYR A 53 -6.37 -8.64 -6.86
CA TYR A 53 -7.46 -9.30 -7.60
C TYR A 53 -7.09 -10.71 -8.05
N ILE A 54 -5.84 -10.93 -8.44
CA ILE A 54 -5.32 -12.25 -8.80
C ILE A 54 -5.32 -13.17 -7.56
N ASP A 55 -4.86 -12.68 -6.41
CA ASP A 55 -4.81 -13.44 -5.16
C ASP A 55 -6.22 -13.80 -4.65
N THR A 56 -7.23 -12.95 -4.91
CA THR A 56 -8.63 -13.23 -4.56
C THR A 56 -9.39 -13.99 -5.66
N ASN A 57 -8.73 -14.47 -6.72
CA ASN A 57 -9.34 -15.14 -7.89
C ASN A 57 -10.42 -14.33 -8.64
N ASN A 58 -10.41 -12.99 -8.53
CA ASN A 58 -11.32 -12.11 -9.28
C ASN A 58 -10.71 -11.74 -10.63
N ILE A 59 -10.74 -12.68 -11.59
CA ILE A 59 -10.04 -12.55 -12.88
C ILE A 59 -10.63 -11.44 -13.75
N GLU A 60 -11.96 -11.27 -13.76
CA GLU A 60 -12.64 -10.25 -14.57
C GLU A 60 -12.23 -8.82 -14.17
N ASP A 61 -12.12 -8.56 -12.87
CA ASP A 61 -11.71 -7.25 -12.36
C ASP A 61 -10.23 -6.98 -12.63
N ALA A 62 -9.39 -8.02 -12.61
CA ALA A 62 -7.99 -7.93 -13.01
C ALA A 62 -7.83 -7.57 -14.49
N GLU A 63 -8.61 -8.19 -15.39
CA GLU A 63 -8.61 -7.89 -16.83
C GLU A 63 -9.12 -6.45 -17.09
N LYS A 64 -10.18 -6.02 -16.41
CA LYS A 64 -10.72 -4.65 -16.52
C LYS A 64 -9.75 -3.57 -16.04
N TYR A 65 -8.91 -3.88 -15.05
CA TYR A 65 -7.95 -2.92 -14.49
C TYR A 65 -6.62 -2.85 -15.28
N LEU A 66 -6.35 -3.83 -16.15
CA LEU A 66 -5.12 -3.89 -16.94
C LEU A 66 -4.86 -2.63 -17.81
N PRO A 67 -5.85 -2.05 -18.52
CA PRO A 67 -5.65 -0.81 -19.27
C PRO A 67 -5.26 0.37 -18.39
N THR A 68 -5.81 0.46 -17.18
CA THR A 68 -5.46 1.50 -16.20
C THR A 68 -3.99 1.38 -15.77
N LEU A 69 -3.52 0.16 -15.51
CA LEU A 69 -2.10 -0.08 -15.22
C LEU A 69 -1.21 0.35 -16.40
N MET A 70 -1.57 -0.03 -17.63
CA MET A 70 -0.81 0.33 -18.83
C MET A 70 -0.68 1.85 -18.96
N SER A 71 -1.79 2.59 -18.82
CA SER A 71 -1.80 4.05 -18.85
C SER A 71 -0.86 4.69 -17.81
N VAL A 72 -0.86 4.16 -16.58
CA VAL A 72 0.03 4.65 -15.50
C VAL A 72 1.50 4.37 -15.81
N LEU A 73 1.82 3.20 -16.38
CA LEU A 73 3.17 2.84 -16.78
C LEU A 73 3.66 3.69 -17.96
N ASP A 74 2.84 3.86 -18.99
CA ASP A 74 3.18 4.66 -20.16
C ASP A 74 3.39 6.13 -19.80
N SER A 75 2.58 6.66 -18.88
CA SER A 75 2.77 8.00 -18.32
C SER A 75 4.11 8.13 -17.57
N ALA A 76 4.55 7.09 -16.88
CA ALA A 76 5.85 7.07 -16.20
C ALA A 76 7.03 6.93 -17.17
N VAL A 77 6.84 6.23 -18.30
CA VAL A 77 7.83 6.13 -19.39
C VAL A 77 7.96 7.45 -20.13
N ALA A 78 6.84 8.10 -20.46
CA ALA A 78 6.82 9.40 -21.14
C ALA A 78 7.56 10.48 -20.32
N LYS A 79 7.46 10.42 -18.99
CA LYS A 79 8.21 11.30 -18.07
C LYS A 79 9.68 10.88 -17.86
N GLY A 80 10.13 9.79 -18.47
CA GLY A 80 11.50 9.28 -18.36
C GLY A 80 11.86 8.72 -16.98
N ILE A 81 10.88 8.40 -16.13
CA ILE A 81 11.09 7.92 -14.76
C ILE A 81 11.39 6.42 -14.76
N ILE A 82 10.72 5.67 -15.65
CA ILE A 82 10.91 4.24 -15.84
C ILE A 82 11.34 3.99 -17.28
N HIS A 83 12.31 3.11 -17.48
CA HIS A 83 12.74 2.71 -18.82
C HIS A 83 11.66 1.88 -19.53
N ARG A 84 11.51 2.04 -20.85
CA ARG A 84 10.51 1.33 -21.66
C ARG A 84 10.49 -0.18 -21.42
N ASN A 85 11.66 -0.83 -21.40
CA ASN A 85 11.76 -2.28 -21.17
C ASN A 85 11.26 -2.69 -19.77
N ASN A 86 11.45 -1.85 -18.76
CA ASN A 86 10.96 -2.16 -17.41
C ASN A 86 9.42 -2.10 -17.37
N ALA A 87 8.82 -1.12 -18.06
CA ALA A 87 7.37 -1.07 -18.23
C ALA A 87 6.86 -2.30 -19.02
N SER A 88 7.49 -2.64 -20.16
CA SER A 88 7.12 -3.81 -20.96
C SER A 88 7.23 -5.12 -20.19
N ASN A 89 8.31 -5.31 -19.40
CA ASN A 89 8.49 -6.50 -18.57
C ASN A 89 7.40 -6.63 -17.50
N LYS A 90 6.98 -5.51 -16.89
CA LYS A 90 5.89 -5.51 -15.90
C LYS A 90 4.53 -5.85 -16.52
N ILE A 91 4.24 -5.28 -17.68
CA ILE A 91 3.01 -5.58 -18.44
C ILE A 91 2.99 -7.06 -18.79
N SER A 92 4.07 -7.56 -19.39
CA SER A 92 4.21 -8.97 -19.78
C SER A 92 4.02 -9.92 -18.58
N ALA A 93 4.70 -9.65 -17.46
CA ALA A 93 4.60 -10.49 -16.27
C ALA A 93 3.18 -10.56 -15.69
N ILE A 94 2.44 -9.44 -15.70
CA ILE A 94 1.06 -9.40 -15.19
C ILE A 94 0.11 -10.10 -16.16
N SER A 95 0.23 -9.84 -17.46
CA SER A 95 -0.60 -10.51 -18.48
C SER A 95 -0.38 -12.02 -18.49
N GLN A 96 0.86 -12.48 -18.30
CA GLN A 96 1.17 -13.90 -18.16
C GLN A 96 0.51 -14.48 -16.90
N ARG A 97 0.57 -13.80 -15.76
CA ARG A 97 -0.09 -14.28 -14.53
C ARG A 97 -1.60 -14.43 -14.69
N ILE A 98 -2.28 -13.44 -15.29
CA ILE A 98 -3.72 -13.52 -15.57
C ILE A 98 -4.02 -14.72 -16.48
N SER A 99 -3.22 -14.90 -17.53
CA SER A 99 -3.36 -16.01 -18.47
C SER A 99 -3.10 -17.38 -17.82
N ASP A 100 -2.09 -17.49 -16.94
CA ASP A 100 -1.76 -18.72 -16.23
C ASP A 100 -2.89 -19.15 -15.29
N VAL A 101 -3.48 -18.19 -14.58
CA VAL A 101 -4.63 -18.43 -13.68
C VAL A 101 -5.86 -18.85 -14.49
N LYS A 102 -6.14 -18.16 -15.61
CA LYS A 102 -7.23 -18.52 -16.52
C LYS A 102 -7.09 -19.93 -17.11
N ASN A 103 -5.87 -20.33 -17.44
CA ASN A 103 -5.56 -21.65 -18.00
C ASN A 103 -5.39 -22.74 -16.91
N GLY A 104 -5.61 -22.41 -15.63
CA GLY A 104 -5.51 -23.37 -14.52
C GLY A 104 -4.09 -23.85 -14.22
N LYS A 105 -3.05 -23.22 -14.80
CA LYS A 105 -1.63 -23.59 -14.58
C LYS A 105 -1.13 -23.17 -13.19
N LYS A 106 -1.86 -22.31 -12.49
CA LYS A 106 -1.60 -21.92 -11.09
C LYS A 106 -2.87 -22.05 -10.24
N VAL A 107 -2.78 -22.82 -9.17
CA VAL A 107 -3.78 -22.90 -8.10
C VAL A 107 -3.48 -21.78 -7.10
N VAL A 108 -4.39 -20.83 -6.94
CA VAL A 108 -4.22 -19.73 -5.98
C VAL A 108 -4.85 -20.16 -4.65
N GLU A 109 -4.00 -20.44 -3.65
CA GLU A 109 -4.42 -20.62 -2.26
C GLU A 109 -4.97 -19.29 -1.73
N ILE A 110 -6.25 -19.26 -1.38
CA ILE A 110 -6.90 -18.12 -0.75
C ILE A 110 -6.33 -17.98 0.66
N LYS A 111 -5.24 -17.24 0.83
CA LYS A 111 -4.87 -16.72 2.13
C LYS A 111 -5.87 -15.63 2.46
N LYS A 112 -6.92 -15.97 3.21
CA LYS A 112 -7.86 -15.01 3.81
C LYS A 112 -7.01 -13.91 4.49
N ASP A 113 -6.96 -12.70 3.93
CA ASP A 113 -6.11 -11.63 4.44
C ASP A 113 -6.43 -11.31 5.90
N ASN A 114 -5.42 -11.07 6.74
CA ASN A 114 -5.58 -10.70 8.16
C ASN A 114 -6.55 -9.51 8.43
N LYS A 115 -6.87 -8.71 7.40
CA LYS A 115 -7.81 -7.58 7.46
C LYS A 115 -9.28 -8.01 7.42
N THR A 116 -9.63 -9.06 6.67
CA THR A 116 -11.02 -9.57 6.59
C THR A 116 -11.39 -10.33 7.86
N ILE A 117 -10.44 -11.09 8.43
CA ILE A 117 -10.55 -11.73 9.74
C ILE A 117 -10.76 -10.68 10.86
N ALA A 118 -10.01 -9.57 10.83
CA ALA A 118 -10.16 -8.49 11.80
C ALA A 118 -11.51 -7.76 11.69
N ALA A 119 -12.02 -7.56 10.47
CA ALA A 119 -13.33 -6.96 10.23
C ALA A 119 -14.49 -7.88 10.65
N GLU A 120 -14.39 -9.19 10.40
CA GLU A 120 -15.34 -10.20 10.88
C GLU A 120 -15.33 -10.28 12.42
N LYS A 121 -14.15 -10.27 13.05
CA LYS A 121 -14.01 -10.28 14.52
C LYS A 121 -14.53 -8.99 15.18
N ALA A 122 -14.34 -7.84 14.54
CA ALA A 122 -14.89 -6.57 15.02
C ALA A 122 -16.41 -6.48 14.90
N LYS A 123 -16.99 -7.02 13.80
CA LYS A 123 -18.45 -7.13 13.64
C LYS A 123 -19.05 -8.12 14.64
N ALA A 124 -18.42 -9.28 14.85
CA ALA A 124 -18.84 -10.25 15.86
C ALA A 124 -18.75 -9.69 17.29
N ALA A 125 -17.69 -8.93 17.61
CA ALA A 125 -17.55 -8.26 18.90
C ALA A 125 -18.56 -7.12 19.09
N LYS A 126 -19.03 -6.48 18.02
CA LYS A 126 -20.09 -5.46 18.09
C LYS A 126 -21.46 -6.10 18.33
N LEU A 127 -21.77 -7.18 17.62
CA LEU A 127 -23.02 -7.93 17.80
C LEU A 127 -23.13 -8.51 19.21
N ALA A 128 -22.07 -9.15 19.71
CA ALA A 128 -22.01 -9.70 21.08
C ALA A 128 -22.12 -8.62 22.17
N ARG A 129 -21.69 -7.38 21.90
CA ARG A 129 -21.85 -6.24 22.82
C ARG A 129 -23.27 -5.67 22.82
N GLU A 130 -23.94 -5.68 21.67
CA GLU A 130 -25.35 -5.27 21.56
C GLU A 130 -26.26 -6.32 22.20
N GLU A 131 -26.00 -7.61 22.00
CA GLU A 131 -26.71 -8.71 22.66
C GLU A 131 -26.47 -8.70 24.19
N ALA A 132 -25.24 -8.46 24.65
CA ALA A 132 -24.95 -8.34 26.08
C ALA A 132 -25.56 -7.07 26.72
N LYS A 133 -25.76 -5.99 25.95
CA LYS A 133 -26.50 -4.80 26.41
C LYS A 133 -27.99 -5.08 26.51
N LYS A 134 -28.56 -5.81 25.54
CA LYS A 134 -29.97 -6.19 25.54
C LYS A 134 -30.30 -7.14 26.69
N ALA A 135 -29.47 -8.16 26.90
CA ALA A 135 -29.61 -9.07 28.04
C ALA A 135 -29.42 -8.37 29.40
N LYS A 136 -28.56 -7.35 29.49
CA LYS A 136 -28.44 -6.53 30.71
C LYS A 136 -29.62 -5.59 30.93
N ALA A 137 -30.26 -5.11 29.86
CA ALA A 137 -31.46 -4.29 29.97
C ALA A 137 -32.67 -5.13 30.43
N GLU A 138 -32.81 -6.34 29.89
CA GLU A 138 -33.85 -7.30 30.32
C GLU A 138 -33.70 -7.69 31.80
N VAL A 139 -32.48 -7.97 32.27
CA VAL A 139 -32.21 -8.31 33.69
C VAL A 139 -32.38 -7.10 34.63
N VAL A 140 -32.34 -5.88 34.11
CA VAL A 140 -32.60 -4.66 34.89
C VAL A 140 -34.10 -4.37 34.95
N GLU A 141 -34.86 -4.68 33.90
CA GLU A 141 -36.33 -4.61 33.90
C GLU A 141 -36.95 -5.72 34.78
N GLU A 142 -36.42 -6.94 34.74
CA GLU A 142 -36.89 -8.08 35.57
C GLU A 142 -36.58 -7.93 37.07
N LYS A 143 -35.69 -7.00 37.45
CA LYS A 143 -35.37 -6.67 38.86
C LYS A 143 -36.06 -5.40 39.37
N ALA A 144 -36.86 -4.75 38.53
CA ALA A 144 -37.57 -3.51 38.85
C ALA A 144 -39.08 -3.73 39.11
N GLU A 145 -39.60 -4.95 38.89
CA GLU A 145 -40.86 -5.47 39.45
C GLU A 145 -40.63 -6.18 40.79
#